data_AF-A0A8S2EA53-F1
#
_entry.id   AF-A0A8S2EA53-F1
#
_cell.length_a   1.000
_cell.length_b   1.000
_cell.length_c   1.000
_cell.angle_alpha   90.00
_cell.angle_beta   90.00
_cell.angle_gamma   90.00
#
_symmetry.space_group_name_H-M   'P 1'
#
loop_
_entity.id
_entity.type
_entity.pdbx_description
1 polymer ?
#
loop_
_entity_poly.entity_id
_entity_poly.type
_entity_poly.pdbx_seq_one_letter_code
_entity_poly.pdbx_strand_id
1 'polypeptide(L)'
;MNIWIYVLLSIIYIQLVDTKAQCQQQHVSVTLPTSELTQVYKIATWFCYKEGSTNFNNKIVHLTIHGLTYDHIYWNFPYESSTYSYIDYVINKSNGNIVVLNFDRIGIGLSSHPPTYDVTIDLNANVVYQLTEKLHNGHFQGTKFTNIILVGHSLGTLISWTTASSDFAYNQYVNGLISTGWLHTFSSMGAISVISSMYPVQLDPKFMQQNLPLGYLTTHPHSRPRQALFYNINNTNIETVHQDEQLKETGTLGELLTYQSANDPLITLKIPKTIPILIVIGQYDQCFCNVTLTCDNSLIIQEREQENFVSSIETYILQEAGHSINLHLNSRNWYQIASDWTQKYFHTKHEL
;
A
#
# COMPACT_ATOMS: atom_id res chain seq x y z
N MET A 1 -0.06 -64.70 -26.36
CA MET A 1 -0.85 -63.49 -26.67
C MET A 1 -0.87 -62.65 -25.39
N ASN A 2 0.10 -61.75 -25.25
CA ASN A 2 0.33 -60.98 -24.02
C ASN A 2 -0.42 -59.64 -24.11
N ILE A 3 -1.40 -59.44 -23.23
CA ILE A 3 -2.14 -58.19 -23.11
C ILE A 3 -1.48 -57.36 -22.00
N TRP A 4 -0.90 -56.23 -22.40
CA TRP A 4 -0.37 -55.22 -21.49
C TRP A 4 -1.52 -54.31 -21.03
N ILE A 5 -1.73 -54.24 -19.72
CA ILE A 5 -2.66 -53.29 -19.09
C ILE A 5 -1.88 -52.00 -18.84
N TYR A 6 -2.24 -50.93 -19.55
CA TYR A 6 -1.78 -49.58 -19.24
C TYR A 6 -2.69 -48.96 -18.18
N VAL A 7 -2.17 -48.72 -16.98
CA VAL A 7 -2.82 -47.91 -15.94
C VAL A 7 -2.44 -46.45 -16.20
N LEU A 8 -3.41 -45.65 -16.64
CA LEU A 8 -3.29 -44.19 -16.75
C LEU A 8 -3.42 -43.55 -15.36
N LEU A 9 -2.30 -43.14 -14.77
CA LEU A 9 -2.26 -42.23 -13.63
C LEU A 9 -2.64 -40.83 -14.10
N SER A 10 -3.85 -40.39 -13.79
CA SER A 10 -4.29 -39.01 -13.97
C SER A 10 -3.77 -38.16 -12.80
N ILE A 11 -2.77 -37.33 -13.07
CA ILE A 11 -2.33 -36.29 -12.14
C ILE A 11 -3.40 -35.19 -12.20
N ILE A 12 -4.24 -35.10 -11.18
CA ILE A 12 -5.15 -33.98 -10.99
C ILE A 12 -4.29 -32.79 -10.55
N TYR A 13 -4.01 -31.87 -11.48
CA TYR A 13 -3.55 -30.53 -11.14
C TYR A 13 -4.73 -29.80 -10.49
N ILE A 14 -4.81 -29.85 -9.16
CA ILE A 14 -5.66 -28.91 -8.42
C ILE A 14 -4.98 -27.55 -8.55
N GLN A 15 -5.46 -26.72 -9.48
CA GLN A 15 -5.21 -25.28 -9.38
C GLN A 15 -5.82 -24.85 -8.04
N LEU A 16 -4.98 -24.59 -7.05
CA LEU A 16 -5.40 -23.95 -5.82
C LEU A 16 -5.88 -22.56 -6.19
N VAL A 17 -7.20 -22.42 -6.36
CA VAL A 17 -7.83 -21.11 -6.43
C VAL A 17 -7.60 -20.48 -5.07
N ASP A 18 -6.89 -19.35 -5.06
CA ASP A 18 -6.66 -18.57 -3.85
C ASP A 18 -8.02 -18.27 -3.19
N THR A 19 -8.21 -18.74 -1.97
CA THR A 19 -9.45 -18.51 -1.22
C THR A 19 -9.53 -17.05 -0.83
N LYS A 20 -10.69 -16.40 -1.05
CA LYS A 20 -10.87 -15.00 -0.65
C LYS A 20 -10.67 -14.84 0.85
N ALA A 21 -9.95 -13.79 1.25
CA ALA A 21 -9.79 -13.45 2.65
C ALA A 21 -11.14 -13.04 3.27
N GLN A 22 -11.33 -13.39 4.54
CA GLN A 22 -12.43 -12.87 5.34
C GLN A 22 -12.01 -11.52 5.90
N CYS A 23 -12.72 -10.45 5.54
CA CYS A 23 -12.45 -9.09 6.00
C CYS A 23 -13.60 -8.58 6.88
N GLN A 24 -13.29 -8.21 8.12
CA GLN A 24 -14.24 -7.58 9.04
C GLN A 24 -14.09 -6.06 8.98
N GLN A 25 -15.12 -5.39 8.45
CA GLN A 25 -15.18 -3.94 8.40
C GLN A 25 -15.55 -3.36 9.76
N GLN A 26 -14.88 -2.30 10.19
CA GLN A 26 -15.25 -1.49 11.35
C GLN A 26 -14.74 -0.06 11.24
N HIS A 27 -15.37 0.87 11.95
CA HIS A 27 -14.88 2.24 12.12
C HIS A 27 -14.09 2.39 13.42
N VAL A 28 -12.83 2.77 13.29
CA VAL A 28 -11.92 3.03 14.41
C VAL A 28 -11.88 4.52 14.69
N SER A 29 -11.94 4.90 15.96
CA SER A 29 -11.84 6.31 16.35
C SER A 29 -10.39 6.72 16.57
N VAL A 30 -9.99 7.83 15.97
CA VAL A 30 -8.67 8.46 16.13
C VAL A 30 -8.85 9.90 16.57
N THR A 31 -7.91 10.41 17.35
CA THR A 31 -7.92 11.79 17.84
C THR A 31 -6.81 12.54 17.13
N LEU A 32 -7.14 13.59 16.37
CA LEU A 32 -6.18 14.30 15.54
C LEU A 32 -6.13 15.78 15.91
N PRO A 33 -4.93 16.38 16.00
CA PRO A 33 -4.80 17.83 16.06
C PRO A 33 -5.13 18.40 14.68
N THR A 34 -6.13 19.27 14.60
CA THR A 34 -6.40 20.07 13.40
C THR A 34 -6.06 21.54 13.65
N SER A 35 -6.01 22.33 12.57
CA SER A 35 -5.75 23.77 12.62
C SER A 35 -6.69 24.53 13.57
N GLU A 36 -7.90 24.02 13.80
CA GLU A 36 -8.87 24.64 14.69
C GLU A 36 -8.85 24.03 16.11
N LEU A 37 -8.93 22.70 16.23
CA LEU A 37 -9.05 21.99 17.51
C LEU A 37 -8.58 20.52 17.41
N THR A 38 -8.31 19.88 18.55
CA THR A 38 -8.21 18.42 18.63
C THR A 38 -9.60 17.80 18.50
N GLN A 39 -9.80 16.95 17.50
CA GLN A 39 -11.10 16.34 17.20
C GLN A 39 -11.02 14.82 17.04
N VAL A 40 -12.13 14.13 17.26
CA VAL A 40 -12.25 12.69 17.04
C VAL A 40 -12.78 12.43 15.65
N TYR A 41 -12.03 11.66 14.87
CA TYR A 41 -12.39 11.21 13.53
C TYR A 41 -12.62 9.70 13.48
N LYS A 42 -13.41 9.26 12.50
CA LYS A 42 -13.68 7.85 12.22
C LYS A 42 -12.90 7.41 10.99
N ILE A 43 -12.16 6.33 11.16
CA ILE A 43 -11.36 5.68 10.10
C ILE A 43 -12.01 4.35 9.76
N ALA A 44 -12.41 4.16 8.51
CA ALA A 44 -12.91 2.88 8.03
C ALA A 44 -11.75 1.90 7.88
N THR A 45 -11.88 0.72 8.48
CA THR A 45 -10.85 -0.32 8.50
C THR A 45 -11.44 -1.68 8.17
N TRP A 46 -10.62 -2.56 7.63
CA TRP A 46 -10.93 -3.96 7.32
C TRP A 46 -9.84 -4.84 7.90
N PHE A 47 -10.17 -5.61 8.93
CA PHE A 47 -9.26 -6.62 9.46
C PHE A 47 -9.48 -7.93 8.70
N CYS A 48 -8.53 -8.27 7.83
CA CYS A 48 -8.58 -9.37 6.88
C CYS A 48 -7.70 -10.54 7.32
N TYR A 49 -8.25 -11.74 7.25
CA TYR A 49 -7.58 -12.97 7.68
C TYR A 49 -8.10 -14.20 6.92
N LYS A 50 -7.41 -15.33 7.07
CA LYS A 50 -7.81 -16.60 6.45
C LYS A 50 -9.11 -17.12 7.06
N GLU A 51 -10.10 -17.47 6.24
CA GLU A 51 -11.38 -18.01 6.68
C GLU A 51 -11.21 -19.14 7.70
N GLY A 52 -12.05 -19.14 8.74
CA GLY A 52 -12.00 -20.11 9.84
C GLY A 52 -10.93 -19.84 10.90
N SER A 53 -10.08 -18.82 10.74
CA SER A 53 -9.13 -18.42 11.79
C SER A 53 -9.85 -17.83 13.00
N THR A 54 -9.56 -18.36 14.19
CA THR A 54 -10.11 -17.89 15.47
C THR A 54 -9.03 -17.47 16.47
N ASN A 55 -7.76 -17.69 16.14
CA ASN A 55 -6.61 -17.33 16.98
C ASN A 55 -5.60 -16.53 16.14
N PHE A 56 -5.30 -15.32 16.60
CA PHE A 56 -4.41 -14.37 15.93
C PHE A 56 -3.11 -14.13 16.70
N ASN A 57 -2.83 -14.88 17.77
CA ASN A 57 -1.59 -14.76 18.52
C ASN A 57 -0.38 -15.06 17.63
N ASN A 58 0.69 -14.29 17.81
CA ASN A 58 1.94 -14.37 17.05
C ASN A 58 1.83 -14.16 15.53
N LYS A 59 0.67 -13.74 15.02
CA LYS A 59 0.52 -13.39 13.60
C LYS A 59 1.25 -12.10 13.29
N ILE A 60 1.65 -11.97 12.03
CA ILE A 60 2.27 -10.76 11.49
C ILE A 60 1.18 -9.91 10.86
N VAL A 61 1.15 -8.61 11.17
CA VAL A 61 0.21 -7.66 10.58
C VAL A 61 0.87 -6.90 9.46
N HIS A 62 0.28 -6.96 8.27
CA HIS A 62 0.51 -5.96 7.23
C HIS A 62 -0.54 -4.85 7.39
N LEU A 63 -0.12 -3.64 7.73
CA LEU A 63 -0.98 -2.46 7.72
C LEU A 63 -0.81 -1.76 6.36
N THR A 64 -1.79 -1.94 5.47
CA THR A 64 -1.70 -1.46 4.09
C THR A 64 -2.16 -0.01 3.97
N ILE A 65 -1.36 0.84 3.34
CA ILE A 65 -1.57 2.29 3.22
C ILE A 65 -1.58 2.64 1.73
N HIS A 66 -2.76 2.97 1.21
CA HIS A 66 -2.95 3.29 -0.21
C HIS A 66 -2.39 4.67 -0.60
N GLY A 67 -2.22 4.87 -1.91
CA GLY A 67 -1.71 6.11 -2.48
C GLY A 67 -2.80 7.17 -2.70
N LEU A 68 -2.37 8.29 -3.29
CA LEU A 68 -3.22 9.41 -3.69
C LEU A 68 -4.25 8.96 -4.74
N THR A 69 -5.51 9.38 -4.60
CA THR A 69 -6.63 9.00 -5.48
C THR A 69 -6.99 7.50 -5.47
N TYR A 70 -6.49 6.75 -4.50
CA TYR A 70 -6.93 5.39 -4.21
C TYR A 70 -7.54 5.33 -2.82
N ASP A 71 -8.18 4.22 -2.48
CA ASP A 71 -8.64 3.85 -1.15
C ASP A 71 -8.20 2.41 -0.79
N HIS A 72 -8.84 1.78 0.19
CA HIS A 72 -8.60 0.38 0.56
C HIS A 72 -8.70 -0.60 -0.62
N ILE A 73 -9.46 -0.29 -1.67
CA ILE A 73 -9.69 -1.18 -2.81
C ILE A 73 -8.40 -1.45 -3.59
N TYR A 74 -7.43 -0.53 -3.60
CA TYR A 74 -6.14 -0.74 -4.27
C TYR A 74 -5.39 -1.99 -3.78
N TRP A 75 -5.52 -2.31 -2.50
CA TRP A 75 -4.88 -3.48 -1.90
C TRP A 75 -5.68 -4.77 -2.07
N ASN A 76 -6.98 -4.66 -2.36
CA ASN A 76 -7.90 -5.78 -2.55
C ASN A 76 -8.75 -5.59 -3.80
N PHE A 77 -8.08 -5.42 -4.95
CA PHE A 77 -8.74 -5.05 -6.19
C PHE A 77 -9.77 -6.12 -6.62
N PRO A 78 -11.03 -5.75 -6.92
CA PRO A 78 -12.13 -6.70 -7.01
C PRO A 78 -12.20 -7.42 -8.36
N TYR A 79 -11.76 -6.76 -9.43
CA TYR A 79 -11.68 -7.34 -10.77
C TYR A 79 -10.47 -8.27 -10.84
N GLU A 80 -10.63 -9.48 -11.38
CA GLU A 80 -9.58 -10.51 -11.45
C GLU A 80 -8.77 -10.65 -10.13
N SER A 81 -9.48 -10.72 -8.99
CA SER A 81 -8.86 -10.62 -7.66
C SER A 81 -7.77 -11.67 -7.38
N SER A 82 -7.81 -12.84 -8.04
CA SER A 82 -6.74 -13.85 -7.98
C SER A 82 -5.39 -13.37 -8.51
N THR A 83 -5.39 -12.31 -9.32
CA THR A 83 -4.20 -11.65 -9.86
C THR A 83 -3.89 -10.41 -9.03
N TYR A 84 -4.90 -9.57 -8.78
CA TYR A 84 -4.66 -8.19 -8.33
C TYR A 84 -4.89 -7.94 -6.84
N SER A 85 -5.48 -8.87 -6.08
CA SER A 85 -5.61 -8.73 -4.62
C SER A 85 -4.31 -9.11 -3.90
N TYR A 86 -3.59 -8.09 -3.40
CA TYR A 86 -2.45 -8.29 -2.50
C TYR A 86 -2.88 -9.01 -1.22
N ILE A 87 -4.03 -8.61 -0.66
CA ILE A 87 -4.56 -9.15 0.60
C ILE A 87 -4.84 -10.64 0.48
N ASP A 88 -5.57 -11.07 -0.55
CA ASP A 88 -5.85 -12.49 -0.77
C ASP A 88 -4.53 -13.25 -0.95
N TYR A 89 -3.59 -12.69 -1.73
CA TYR A 89 -2.31 -13.34 -1.99
C TYR A 89 -1.51 -13.59 -0.70
N VAL A 90 -1.23 -12.56 0.10
CA VAL A 90 -0.33 -12.69 1.26
C VAL A 90 -0.93 -13.55 2.38
N ILE A 91 -2.25 -13.50 2.56
CA ILE A 91 -2.96 -14.35 3.53
C ILE A 91 -2.88 -15.81 3.09
N ASN A 92 -3.15 -16.11 1.82
CA ASN A 92 -3.10 -17.49 1.33
C ASN A 92 -1.67 -18.03 1.29
N LYS A 93 -0.73 -17.25 0.77
CA LYS A 93 0.69 -17.65 0.64
C LYS A 93 1.32 -17.95 1.99
N SER A 94 0.95 -17.20 3.03
CA SER A 94 1.43 -17.40 4.41
C SER A 94 0.62 -18.43 5.19
N ASN A 95 -0.36 -19.10 4.58
CA ASN A 95 -1.29 -20.00 5.24
C ASN A 95 -2.00 -19.35 6.46
N GLY A 96 -2.33 -18.07 6.34
CA GLY A 96 -2.94 -17.26 7.41
C GLY A 96 -1.97 -16.90 8.53
N ASN A 97 -0.65 -16.95 8.33
CA ASN A 97 0.33 -16.41 9.28
C ASN A 97 0.43 -14.89 9.22
N ILE A 98 0.19 -14.33 8.03
CA ILE A 98 0.01 -12.89 7.81
C ILE A 98 -1.50 -12.60 7.89
N VAL A 99 -1.85 -11.57 8.65
CA VAL A 99 -3.16 -10.90 8.62
C VAL A 99 -2.97 -9.48 8.10
N VAL A 100 -4.00 -8.90 7.52
CA VAL A 100 -3.92 -7.55 6.95
C VAL A 100 -4.90 -6.63 7.68
N LEU A 101 -4.42 -5.48 8.14
CA LEU A 101 -5.28 -4.35 8.46
C LEU A 101 -5.26 -3.39 7.27
N ASN A 102 -6.35 -3.35 6.52
CA ASN A 102 -6.54 -2.40 5.43
C ASN A 102 -7.44 -1.25 5.91
N PHE A 103 -7.33 -0.07 5.33
CA PHE A 103 -8.12 1.08 5.75
C PHE A 103 -8.22 2.14 4.68
N ASP A 104 -9.23 3.01 4.82
CA ASP A 104 -9.30 4.24 4.06
C ASP A 104 -8.63 5.35 4.86
N ARG A 105 -7.68 6.05 4.26
CA ARG A 105 -7.01 7.18 4.88
C ARG A 105 -7.99 8.30 5.25
N ILE A 106 -7.59 9.15 6.20
CA ILE A 106 -8.39 10.32 6.56
C ILE A 106 -8.60 11.21 5.32
N GLY A 107 -9.84 11.64 5.09
CA GLY A 107 -10.24 12.37 3.88
C GLY A 107 -10.67 11.48 2.71
N ILE A 108 -10.58 10.15 2.81
CA ILE A 108 -10.77 9.27 1.65
C ILE A 108 -11.84 8.21 1.94
N GLY A 109 -12.58 7.78 0.90
CA GLY A 109 -13.45 6.62 0.94
C GLY A 109 -14.52 6.69 2.05
N LEU A 110 -14.55 5.71 2.94
CA LEU A 110 -15.53 5.61 4.03
C LEU A 110 -15.05 6.22 5.36
N SER A 111 -13.88 6.86 5.36
CA SER A 111 -13.35 7.59 6.51
C SER A 111 -13.94 9.00 6.61
N SER A 112 -13.64 9.68 7.71
CA SER A 112 -14.06 11.08 7.89
C SER A 112 -13.36 12.02 6.91
N HIS A 113 -14.04 13.09 6.51
CA HIS A 113 -13.55 14.09 5.54
C HIS A 113 -13.41 15.47 6.17
N PRO A 114 -12.32 15.75 6.92
CA PRO A 114 -12.08 17.07 7.51
C PRO A 114 -11.72 18.12 6.43
N PRO A 115 -11.59 19.40 6.79
CA PRO A 115 -11.09 20.43 5.86
C PRO A 115 -9.77 20.03 5.19
N THR A 116 -9.62 20.34 3.91
CA THR A 116 -8.48 19.90 3.06
C THR A 116 -7.11 20.29 3.61
N TYR A 117 -6.99 21.44 4.28
CA TYR A 117 -5.72 21.95 4.79
C TYR A 117 -5.20 21.13 5.99
N ASP A 118 -6.09 20.44 6.70
CA ASP A 118 -5.71 19.57 7.81
C ASP A 118 -5.22 18.21 7.30
N VAL A 119 -5.74 17.73 6.16
CA VAL A 119 -5.33 16.45 5.57
C VAL A 119 -3.95 16.60 4.93
N THR A 120 -2.91 16.36 5.71
CA THR A 120 -1.50 16.41 5.29
C THR A 120 -0.85 15.03 5.37
N ILE A 121 0.40 14.90 4.90
CA ILE A 121 1.17 13.67 5.11
C ILE A 121 1.33 13.37 6.61
N ASP A 122 1.63 14.39 7.42
CA ASP A 122 1.82 14.25 8.86
C ASP A 122 0.52 13.88 9.59
N LEU A 123 -0.62 14.45 9.19
CA LEU A 123 -1.92 14.07 9.77
C LEU A 123 -2.25 12.60 9.46
N ASN A 124 -1.98 12.16 8.23
CA ASN A 124 -2.11 10.76 7.86
C ASN A 124 -1.17 9.85 8.67
N ALA A 125 0.08 10.26 8.90
CA ALA A 125 1.03 9.52 9.72
C ALA A 125 0.54 9.38 11.18
N ASN A 126 -0.10 10.42 11.73
CA ASN A 126 -0.74 10.36 13.05
C ASN A 126 -1.90 9.35 13.10
N VAL A 127 -2.66 9.21 12.01
CA VAL A 127 -3.69 8.16 11.90
C VAL A 127 -3.05 6.78 11.90
N VAL A 128 -2.02 6.57 11.06
CA VAL A 128 -1.33 5.27 10.97
C VAL A 128 -0.71 4.90 12.32
N TYR A 129 -0.09 5.84 13.02
CA TYR A 129 0.39 5.63 14.39
C TYR A 129 -0.71 5.14 15.33
N GLN A 130 -1.87 5.81 15.36
CA GLN A 130 -2.96 5.37 16.24
C GLN A 130 -3.50 4.00 15.86
N LEU A 131 -3.46 3.61 14.58
CA LEU A 131 -3.81 2.26 14.16
C LEU A 131 -2.78 1.22 14.63
N THR A 132 -1.47 1.52 14.56
CA THR A 132 -0.43 0.61 15.08
C THR A 132 -0.50 0.48 16.61
N GLU A 133 -0.76 1.56 17.33
CA GLU A 133 -1.00 1.55 18.77
C GLU A 133 -2.21 0.68 19.13
N LYS A 134 -3.31 0.79 18.38
CA LYS A 134 -4.52 -0.02 18.60
C LYS A 134 -4.29 -1.50 18.29
N LEU A 135 -3.53 -1.83 17.25
CA LEU A 135 -3.07 -3.20 16.98
C LEU A 135 -2.23 -3.74 18.15
N HIS A 136 -1.29 -2.95 18.65
CA HIS A 136 -0.44 -3.33 19.77
C HIS A 136 -1.24 -3.55 21.07
N ASN A 137 -2.26 -2.73 21.30
CA ASN A 137 -3.06 -2.75 22.52
C ASN A 137 -4.24 -3.76 22.51
N GLY A 138 -4.44 -4.50 21.43
CA GLY A 138 -5.45 -5.55 21.39
C GLY A 138 -6.84 -5.10 20.93
N HIS A 139 -6.94 -3.97 20.24
CA HIS A 139 -8.22 -3.46 19.74
C HIS A 139 -8.84 -4.38 18.67
N PHE A 140 -8.01 -4.99 17.82
CA PHE A 140 -8.46 -5.86 16.75
C PHE A 140 -8.47 -7.32 17.23
N GLN A 141 -9.63 -7.97 17.21
CA GLN A 141 -9.81 -9.37 17.64
C GLN A 141 -9.33 -9.67 19.07
N GLY A 142 -9.27 -8.68 19.96
CA GLY A 142 -8.75 -8.85 21.32
C GLY A 142 -7.27 -9.26 21.38
N THR A 143 -6.52 -9.14 20.27
CA THR A 143 -5.17 -9.71 20.13
C THR A 143 -4.12 -8.62 20.03
N LYS A 144 -3.08 -8.70 20.87
CA LYS A 144 -1.94 -7.79 20.83
C LYS A 144 -0.94 -8.23 19.77
N PHE A 145 -0.69 -7.37 18.79
CA PHE A 145 0.28 -7.62 17.73
C PHE A 145 1.62 -6.94 18.02
N THR A 146 2.71 -7.68 17.86
CA THR A 146 4.09 -7.20 18.08
C THR A 146 4.93 -7.17 16.82
N ASN A 147 4.39 -7.68 15.70
CA ASN A 147 5.01 -7.69 14.38
C ASN A 147 4.09 -6.93 13.42
N ILE A 148 4.23 -5.60 13.38
CA ILE A 148 3.42 -4.71 12.53
C ILE A 148 4.32 -4.13 11.45
N ILE A 149 3.99 -4.44 10.20
CA ILE A 149 4.71 -3.99 9.00
C ILE A 149 3.82 -2.98 8.29
N LEU A 150 4.33 -1.78 8.04
CA LEU A 150 3.64 -0.81 7.19
C LEU A 150 3.90 -1.15 5.72
N VAL A 151 2.83 -1.32 4.95
CA VAL A 151 2.90 -1.64 3.52
C VAL A 151 2.32 -0.47 2.74
N GLY A 152 3.19 0.42 2.27
CA GLY A 152 2.83 1.66 1.61
C GLY A 152 2.85 1.56 0.08
N HIS A 153 1.95 2.28 -0.57
CA HIS A 153 2.00 2.50 -2.02
C HIS A 153 1.98 3.97 -2.37
N SER A 154 2.90 4.41 -3.24
CA SER A 154 2.97 5.80 -3.72
C SER A 154 3.03 6.76 -2.52
N LEU A 155 2.14 7.75 -2.45
CA LEU A 155 2.01 8.67 -1.31
C LEU A 155 1.84 7.93 0.05
N GLY A 156 1.26 6.73 0.06
CA GLY A 156 1.19 5.86 1.23
C GLY A 156 2.56 5.38 1.73
N THR A 157 3.56 5.26 0.85
CA THR A 157 4.96 5.02 1.23
C THR A 157 5.56 6.19 2.00
N LEU A 158 5.34 7.43 1.54
CA LEU A 158 5.77 8.62 2.30
C LEU A 158 5.15 8.65 3.69
N ILE A 159 3.85 8.37 3.80
CA ILE A 159 3.17 8.30 5.10
C ILE A 159 3.78 7.22 5.98
N SER A 160 4.15 6.06 5.40
CA SER A 160 4.81 4.98 6.13
C SER A 160 6.17 5.41 6.67
N TRP A 161 6.97 6.11 5.86
CA TRP A 161 8.27 6.66 6.25
C TRP A 161 8.11 7.72 7.34
N THR A 162 7.21 8.69 7.16
CA THR A 162 6.90 9.71 8.17
C THR A 162 6.49 9.08 9.49
N THR A 163 5.60 8.07 9.46
CA THR A 163 5.16 7.35 10.66
C THR A 163 6.34 6.66 11.38
N ALA A 164 7.19 5.96 10.64
CA ALA A 164 8.35 5.26 11.22
C ALA A 164 9.49 6.18 11.66
N SER A 165 9.56 7.39 11.10
CA SER A 165 10.57 8.41 11.41
C SER A 165 10.20 9.34 12.58
N SER A 166 8.93 9.31 13.00
CA SER A 166 8.42 10.17 14.07
C SER A 166 9.11 9.87 15.40
N ASP A 167 9.04 10.80 16.37
CA ASP A 167 9.69 10.66 17.69
C ASP A 167 9.47 9.28 18.31
N PHE A 168 10.38 8.84 19.19
CA PHE A 168 10.41 7.47 19.74
C PHE A 168 9.07 6.96 20.32
N ALA A 169 8.22 7.87 20.81
CA ALA A 169 6.86 7.52 21.27
C ALA A 169 5.95 6.99 20.14
N TYR A 170 6.16 7.46 18.91
CA TYR A 170 5.35 7.17 17.73
C TYR A 170 5.84 5.94 16.93
N ASN A 171 7.14 5.67 16.87
CA ASN A 171 7.67 4.59 16.03
C ASN A 171 7.83 3.23 16.74
N GLN A 172 7.63 3.15 18.06
CA GLN A 172 7.87 1.93 18.85
C GLN A 172 7.03 0.70 18.45
N TYR A 173 5.93 0.89 17.72
CA TYR A 173 5.05 -0.20 17.26
C TYR A 173 5.28 -0.61 15.81
N VAL A 174 6.18 0.07 15.08
CA VAL A 174 6.49 -0.26 13.69
C VAL A 174 7.72 -1.16 13.66
N ASN A 175 7.58 -2.34 13.06
CA ASN A 175 8.65 -3.35 13.06
C ASN A 175 9.30 -3.53 11.69
N GLY A 176 8.65 -3.16 10.59
CA GLY A 176 9.16 -3.28 9.23
C GLY A 176 8.44 -2.37 8.25
N LEU A 177 9.08 -2.08 7.12
CA LEU A 177 8.53 -1.26 6.05
C LEU A 177 8.60 -1.98 4.71
N ILE A 178 7.46 -2.10 4.03
CA ILE A 178 7.39 -2.49 2.61
C ILE A 178 6.90 -1.26 1.85
N SER A 179 7.83 -0.64 1.13
CA SER A 179 7.68 0.64 0.44
C SER A 179 7.50 0.36 -1.03
N THR A 180 6.37 0.75 -1.62
CA THR A 180 6.11 0.49 -3.04
C THR A 180 5.82 1.76 -3.82
N GLY A 181 6.27 1.85 -5.07
CA GLY A 181 5.96 2.97 -5.96
C GLY A 181 6.51 4.31 -5.48
N TRP A 182 7.64 4.33 -4.76
CA TRP A 182 8.26 5.58 -4.32
C TRP A 182 9.77 5.47 -4.14
N LEU A 183 10.52 6.49 -4.57
CA LEU A 183 11.97 6.70 -4.40
C LEU A 183 12.23 8.17 -4.04
N HIS A 184 13.36 8.51 -3.42
CA HIS A 184 13.62 9.91 -3.00
C HIS A 184 13.76 10.87 -4.18
N THR A 185 14.34 10.42 -5.29
CA THR A 185 14.46 11.25 -6.49
C THR A 185 13.19 11.18 -7.34
N PHE A 186 12.29 12.14 -7.12
CA PHE A 186 11.07 12.28 -7.90
C PHE A 186 11.32 13.09 -9.18
N SER A 187 10.87 12.60 -10.33
CA SER A 187 11.08 13.32 -11.58
C SER A 187 10.20 14.57 -11.64
N SER A 188 10.77 15.71 -12.05
CA SER A 188 10.00 16.96 -12.20
C SER A 188 8.85 16.82 -13.19
N MET A 189 9.04 16.02 -14.25
CA MET A 189 7.98 15.73 -15.23
C MET A 189 6.88 14.86 -14.61
N GLY A 190 7.23 13.87 -13.79
CA GLY A 190 6.28 13.07 -13.02
C GLY A 190 5.44 13.95 -12.08
N ALA A 191 6.08 14.84 -11.33
CA ALA A 191 5.39 15.79 -10.45
C ALA A 191 4.39 16.67 -11.20
N ILE A 192 4.81 17.27 -12.32
CA ILE A 192 3.93 18.08 -13.18
C ILE A 192 2.77 17.24 -13.71
N SER A 193 3.05 15.99 -14.11
CA SER A 193 2.03 15.08 -14.65
C SER A 193 0.99 14.68 -13.60
N VAL A 194 1.42 14.39 -12.36
CA VAL A 194 0.49 14.14 -11.24
C VAL A 194 -0.37 15.37 -10.98
N ILE A 195 0.24 16.55 -10.80
CA ILE A 195 -0.50 17.77 -10.47
C ILE A 195 -1.49 18.15 -11.59
N SER A 196 -1.06 18.09 -12.85
CA SER A 196 -1.92 18.39 -14.01
C SER A 196 -3.00 17.33 -14.27
N SER A 197 -2.88 16.14 -13.67
CA SER A 197 -3.94 15.12 -13.75
C SER A 197 -5.12 15.41 -12.83
N MET A 198 -4.94 16.29 -11.84
CA MET A 198 -5.88 16.48 -10.74
C MET A 198 -6.78 17.70 -10.95
N TYR A 199 -8.02 17.60 -10.49
CA TYR A 199 -8.99 18.68 -10.52
C TYR A 199 -10.01 18.58 -9.37
N PRO A 200 -10.76 19.65 -9.08
CA PRO A 200 -11.70 19.69 -7.95
C PRO A 200 -12.80 18.63 -8.04
N VAL A 201 -13.04 17.91 -6.94
CA VAL A 201 -14.09 16.88 -6.84
C VAL A 201 -15.50 17.44 -7.05
N GLN A 202 -15.70 18.75 -6.83
CA GLN A 202 -16.97 19.44 -7.07
C GLN A 202 -17.38 19.45 -8.55
N LEU A 203 -16.42 19.21 -9.46
CA LEU A 203 -16.64 19.14 -10.90
C LEU A 203 -16.71 17.70 -11.41
N ASP A 204 -16.50 16.70 -10.55
CA ASP A 204 -16.48 15.29 -10.92
C ASP A 204 -17.85 14.62 -10.71
N PRO A 205 -18.44 13.97 -11.72
CA PRO A 205 -19.73 13.28 -11.58
C PRO A 205 -19.77 12.26 -10.44
N LYS A 206 -18.64 11.62 -10.09
CA LYS A 206 -18.56 10.63 -8.99
C LYS A 206 -18.70 11.29 -7.62
N PHE A 207 -18.20 12.51 -7.45
CA PHE A 207 -18.05 13.16 -6.14
C PHE A 207 -18.89 14.42 -5.94
N MET A 208 -19.40 15.03 -7.01
CA MET A 208 -20.10 16.33 -6.94
C MET A 208 -21.33 16.33 -6.02
N GLN A 209 -21.92 15.16 -5.73
CA GLN A 209 -23.07 15.02 -4.83
C GLN A 209 -22.69 14.70 -3.37
N GLN A 210 -21.41 14.51 -3.07
CA GLN A 210 -20.94 14.10 -1.74
C GLN A 210 -20.69 15.28 -0.78
N ASN A 211 -20.82 16.53 -1.27
CA ASN A 211 -20.58 17.76 -0.49
C ASN A 211 -19.22 17.79 0.24
N LEU A 212 -18.18 17.24 -0.40
CA LEU A 212 -16.83 17.27 0.15
C LEU A 212 -16.30 18.71 0.26
N PRO A 213 -15.46 19.02 1.28
CA PRO A 213 -14.86 20.34 1.43
C PRO A 213 -14.12 20.82 0.18
N LEU A 214 -13.96 22.14 0.04
CA LEU A 214 -13.16 22.71 -1.04
C LEU A 214 -11.69 22.27 -0.92
N GLY A 215 -11.04 22.09 -2.07
CA GLY A 215 -9.66 21.63 -2.17
C GLY A 215 -9.46 20.12 -1.98
N TYR A 216 -10.53 19.34 -1.91
CA TYR A 216 -10.48 17.93 -2.30
C TYR A 216 -10.37 17.82 -3.83
N LEU A 217 -9.52 16.92 -4.28
CA LEU A 217 -9.15 16.73 -5.67
C LEU A 217 -9.33 15.26 -6.07
N THR A 218 -9.50 15.01 -7.36
CA THR A 218 -9.43 13.66 -7.95
C THR A 218 -8.81 13.77 -9.34
N THR A 219 -8.56 12.64 -10.02
CA THR A 219 -8.05 12.68 -11.40
C THR A 219 -9.15 13.02 -12.41
N HIS A 220 -8.81 13.71 -13.49
CA HIS A 220 -9.74 14.02 -14.57
C HIS A 220 -10.50 12.78 -15.09
N PRO A 221 -11.78 12.89 -15.50
CA PRO A 221 -12.52 11.75 -16.01
C PRO A 221 -11.86 11.12 -17.23
N HIS A 222 -11.79 9.79 -17.23
CA HIS A 222 -11.18 8.99 -18.30
C HIS A 222 -9.69 9.31 -18.51
N SER A 223 -8.99 9.79 -17.48
CA SER A 223 -7.58 10.14 -17.60
C SER A 223 -6.67 8.95 -17.37
N ARG A 224 -7.01 8.01 -16.48
CA ARG A 224 -6.13 6.88 -16.13
C ARG A 224 -5.79 5.97 -17.32
N PRO A 225 -6.72 5.63 -18.24
CA PRO A 225 -6.38 4.91 -19.48
C PRO A 225 -5.42 5.64 -20.40
N ARG A 226 -5.30 6.97 -20.27
CA ARG A 226 -4.45 7.83 -21.08
C ARG A 226 -3.16 8.24 -20.36
N GLN A 227 -3.00 7.84 -19.10
CA GLN A 227 -1.85 8.19 -18.27
C GLN A 227 -0.80 7.07 -18.31
N ALA A 228 0.13 7.19 -19.26
CA ALA A 228 1.36 6.39 -19.28
C ALA A 228 2.19 6.53 -17.98
N LEU A 229 1.89 7.55 -17.17
CA LEU A 229 2.47 7.76 -15.85
C LEU A 229 2.23 6.58 -14.91
N PHE A 230 1.02 6.02 -14.91
CA PHE A 230 0.62 5.01 -13.93
C PHE A 230 0.77 3.57 -14.43
N TYR A 231 0.72 3.37 -15.75
CA TYR A 231 0.63 2.06 -16.36
C TYR A 231 1.67 1.85 -17.46
N ASN A 232 2.30 0.68 -17.45
CA ASN A 232 2.85 0.11 -18.67
C ASN A 232 1.74 -0.70 -19.37
N ILE A 233 1.16 -0.12 -20.42
CA ILE A 233 -0.03 -0.69 -21.07
C ILE A 233 0.25 -2.06 -21.71
N ASN A 234 1.49 -2.35 -22.10
CA ASN A 234 1.86 -3.65 -22.68
C ASN A 234 1.72 -4.80 -21.68
N ASN A 235 1.74 -4.51 -20.37
CA ASN A 235 1.65 -5.48 -19.29
C ASN A 235 0.45 -5.19 -18.36
N THR A 236 -0.60 -4.58 -18.92
CA THR A 236 -1.82 -4.23 -18.19
C THR A 236 -3.04 -4.62 -19.02
N ASN A 237 -4.02 -5.27 -18.41
CA ASN A 237 -5.32 -5.48 -19.06
C ASN A 237 -6.08 -4.14 -19.09
N ILE A 238 -6.52 -3.71 -20.27
CA ILE A 238 -7.25 -2.43 -20.42
C ILE A 238 -8.53 -2.39 -19.58
N GLU A 239 -9.19 -3.53 -19.36
CA GLU A 239 -10.37 -3.60 -18.49
C GLU A 239 -10.00 -3.29 -17.04
N THR A 240 -8.84 -3.76 -16.55
CA THR A 240 -8.32 -3.39 -15.22
C THR A 240 -8.17 -1.87 -15.10
N VAL A 241 -7.69 -1.18 -16.14
CA VAL A 241 -7.56 0.28 -16.14
C VAL A 241 -8.92 0.99 -16.16
N HIS A 242 -9.90 0.43 -16.87
CA HIS A 242 -11.27 0.95 -16.85
C HIS A 242 -11.92 0.79 -15.47
N GLN A 243 -11.78 -0.38 -14.85
CA GLN A 243 -12.25 -0.62 -13.48
C GLN A 243 -11.58 0.33 -12.50
N ASP A 244 -10.27 0.53 -12.62
CA ASP A 244 -9.51 1.44 -11.79
C ASP A 244 -9.99 2.91 -11.91
N GLU A 245 -10.29 3.38 -13.13
CA GLU A 245 -10.88 4.71 -13.33
C GLU A 245 -12.26 4.85 -12.64
N GLN A 246 -13.09 3.81 -12.65
CA GLN A 246 -14.38 3.83 -11.93
C GLN A 246 -14.20 3.82 -10.41
N LEU A 247 -13.14 3.17 -9.94
CA LEU A 247 -12.80 3.01 -8.53
C LEU A 247 -11.95 4.16 -7.99
N LYS A 248 -11.54 5.13 -8.83
CA LYS A 248 -10.74 6.29 -8.39
C LYS A 248 -11.34 6.98 -7.17
N GLU A 249 -10.49 7.48 -6.30
CA GLU A 249 -10.88 8.16 -5.07
C GLU A 249 -10.27 9.56 -5.02
N THR A 250 -10.40 10.20 -3.87
CA THR A 250 -9.96 11.58 -3.67
C THR A 250 -8.49 11.67 -3.26
N GLY A 251 -8.01 12.91 -3.25
CA GLY A 251 -6.82 13.37 -2.56
C GLY A 251 -7.07 14.80 -2.11
N THR A 252 -6.12 15.38 -1.39
CA THR A 252 -6.30 16.72 -0.81
C THR A 252 -5.16 17.66 -1.19
N LEU A 253 -5.47 18.95 -1.20
CA LEU A 253 -4.46 19.99 -1.40
C LEU A 253 -3.41 19.98 -0.27
N GLY A 254 -3.81 19.67 0.98
CA GLY A 254 -2.88 19.55 2.09
C GLY A 254 -1.80 18.50 1.84
N GLU A 255 -2.16 17.35 1.26
CA GLU A 255 -1.21 16.31 0.86
C GLU A 255 -0.27 16.78 -0.26
N LEU A 256 -0.81 17.43 -1.30
CA LEU A 256 -0.01 17.96 -2.41
C LEU A 256 0.95 19.08 -1.99
N LEU A 257 0.63 19.83 -0.93
CA LEU A 257 1.47 20.88 -0.40
C LEU A 257 2.53 20.39 0.59
N THR A 258 2.37 19.17 1.12
CA THR A 258 3.26 18.63 2.18
C THR A 258 4.10 17.44 1.75
N TYR A 259 3.87 16.85 0.56
CA TYR A 259 4.62 15.68 0.11
C TYR A 259 6.13 15.95 -0.04
N GLN A 260 6.55 17.15 -0.48
CA GLN A 260 7.98 17.45 -0.64
C GLN A 260 8.71 17.41 0.70
N SER A 261 8.12 17.98 1.75
CA SER A 261 8.70 17.97 3.10
C SER A 261 8.78 16.55 3.66
N ALA A 262 7.79 15.70 3.38
CA ALA A 262 7.81 14.30 3.77
C ALA A 262 8.80 13.44 2.97
N ASN A 263 9.17 13.88 1.76
CA ASN A 263 10.15 13.21 0.89
C ASN A 263 11.60 13.65 1.17
N ASP A 264 11.84 14.54 2.13
CA ASP A 264 13.20 14.93 2.52
C ASP A 264 13.93 13.73 3.15
N PRO A 265 15.13 13.35 2.68
CA PRO A 265 15.93 12.27 3.29
C PRO A 265 16.15 12.43 4.81
N LEU A 266 16.07 13.64 5.37
CA LEU A 266 16.11 13.88 6.81
C LEU A 266 14.97 13.19 7.57
N ILE A 267 13.89 12.81 6.88
CA ILE A 267 12.79 12.00 7.42
C ILE A 267 13.25 10.54 7.51
N THR A 268 13.66 9.93 6.40
CA THR A 268 14.03 8.51 6.36
C THR A 268 15.30 8.19 7.14
N LEU A 269 16.22 9.14 7.28
CA LEU A 269 17.42 9.00 8.12
C LEU A 269 17.09 8.88 9.62
N LYS A 270 15.88 9.25 10.06
CA LYS A 270 15.41 9.05 11.45
C LYS A 270 14.77 7.69 11.68
N ILE A 271 14.49 6.91 10.63
CA ILE A 271 13.95 5.56 10.79
C ILE A 271 14.98 4.70 11.53
N PRO A 272 14.62 4.05 12.65
CA PRO A 272 15.57 3.26 13.42
C PRO A 272 16.25 2.17 12.58
N LYS A 273 17.57 2.02 12.73
CA LYS A 273 18.39 1.02 12.03
C LYS A 273 17.91 -0.43 12.20
N THR A 274 17.13 -0.70 13.26
CA THR A 274 16.53 -2.01 13.54
C THR A 274 15.31 -2.32 12.70
N ILE A 275 14.71 -1.35 12.02
CA ILE A 275 13.56 -1.54 11.13
C ILE A 275 14.10 -1.91 9.74
N PRO A 276 13.92 -3.17 9.28
CA PRO A 276 14.28 -3.55 7.92
C PRO A 276 13.29 -2.91 6.93
N ILE A 277 13.81 -2.61 5.72
CA ILE A 277 13.04 -1.91 4.69
C ILE A 277 13.16 -2.66 3.36
N LEU A 278 12.03 -2.98 2.74
CA LEU A 278 11.93 -3.43 1.35
C LEU A 278 11.40 -2.28 0.50
N ILE A 279 12.08 -1.94 -0.59
CA ILE A 279 11.64 -0.98 -1.60
C ILE A 279 11.30 -1.73 -2.89
N VAL A 280 10.09 -1.51 -3.42
CA VAL A 280 9.58 -2.12 -4.65
C VAL A 280 9.20 -1.04 -5.65
N ILE A 281 9.73 -1.11 -6.86
CA ILE A 281 9.42 -0.14 -7.92
C ILE A 281 9.09 -0.86 -9.23
N GLY A 282 8.18 -0.30 -10.03
CA GLY A 282 7.97 -0.75 -11.40
C GLY A 282 9.09 -0.25 -12.31
N GLN A 283 9.59 -1.10 -13.20
CA GLN A 283 10.67 -0.73 -14.14
C GLN A 283 10.34 0.51 -14.97
N TYR A 284 9.08 0.69 -15.36
CA TYR A 284 8.57 1.78 -16.17
C TYR A 284 7.71 2.76 -15.37
N ASP A 285 7.93 2.86 -14.05
CA ASP A 285 7.29 3.86 -13.22
C ASP A 285 7.78 5.27 -13.60
N GLN A 286 7.06 5.96 -14.47
CA GLN A 286 7.49 7.25 -15.02
C GLN A 286 7.54 8.38 -13.99
N CYS A 287 7.03 8.17 -12.77
CA CYS A 287 7.20 9.11 -11.68
C CYS A 287 8.67 9.19 -11.22
N PHE A 288 9.38 8.05 -11.21
CA PHE A 288 10.72 7.92 -10.63
C PHE A 288 11.78 7.41 -11.62
N CYS A 289 11.34 6.78 -12.70
CA CYS A 289 12.16 6.09 -13.67
C CYS A 289 12.12 6.82 -15.01
N ASN A 290 13.30 7.12 -15.56
CA ASN A 290 13.43 7.67 -16.91
C ASN A 290 14.80 7.29 -17.49
N VAL A 291 15.14 7.82 -18.66
CA VAL A 291 16.39 7.49 -19.37
C VAL A 291 17.67 7.87 -18.59
N THR A 292 17.62 8.81 -17.64
CA THR A 292 18.75 9.19 -16.79
C THR A 292 18.69 8.56 -15.40
N LEU A 293 17.48 8.33 -14.87
CA LEU A 293 17.23 7.69 -13.59
C LEU A 293 16.60 6.31 -13.84
N THR A 294 17.37 5.37 -14.38
CA THR A 294 16.80 4.09 -14.81
C THR A 294 16.38 3.22 -13.61
N CYS A 295 15.42 2.34 -13.86
CA CYS A 295 14.92 1.32 -12.93
C CYS A 295 15.05 -0.07 -13.57
N ASP A 296 16.20 -0.35 -14.19
CA ASP A 296 16.45 -1.62 -14.89
C ASP A 296 16.98 -2.71 -13.96
N ASN A 297 17.68 -2.31 -12.89
CA ASN A 297 18.34 -3.22 -11.97
C ASN A 297 18.14 -2.77 -10.52
N SER A 298 17.76 -3.71 -9.65
CA SER A 298 17.53 -3.45 -8.22
C SER A 298 18.78 -2.92 -7.52
N LEU A 299 19.98 -3.33 -7.94
CA LEU A 299 21.25 -2.81 -7.40
C LEU A 299 21.43 -1.31 -7.66
N ILE A 300 21.02 -0.81 -8.83
CA ILE A 300 21.08 0.62 -9.15
C ILE A 300 20.17 1.41 -8.21
N ILE A 301 18.96 0.92 -7.95
CA ILE A 301 18.03 1.54 -7.00
C ILE A 301 18.57 1.46 -5.58
N GLN A 302 19.18 0.33 -5.21
CA GLN A 302 19.78 0.16 -3.89
C GLN A 302 20.92 1.16 -3.66
N GLU A 303 21.83 1.31 -4.61
CA GLU A 303 22.93 2.28 -4.52
C GLU A 303 22.41 3.73 -4.41
N ARG A 304 21.37 4.08 -5.18
CA ARG A 304 20.76 5.41 -5.16
C ARG A 304 20.01 5.72 -3.87
N GLU A 305 19.33 4.73 -3.29
CA GLU A 305 18.46 4.97 -2.13
C GLU A 305 19.17 4.74 -0.79
N GLN A 306 20.21 3.90 -0.74
CA GLN A 306 20.83 3.48 0.52
C GLN A 306 21.38 4.65 1.35
N GLU A 307 21.85 5.73 0.72
CA GLU A 307 22.34 6.92 1.44
C GLU A 307 21.23 7.69 2.17
N ASN A 308 19.97 7.49 1.78
CA ASN A 308 18.80 8.12 2.41
C ASN A 308 18.27 7.32 3.62
N PHE A 309 18.85 6.15 3.92
CA PHE A 309 18.44 5.30 5.04
C PHE A 309 19.63 4.87 5.89
N VAL A 310 19.47 4.92 7.21
CA VAL A 310 20.44 4.33 8.15
C VAL A 310 20.29 2.81 8.29
N SER A 311 19.09 2.29 7.99
CA SER A 311 18.79 0.87 7.88
C SER A 311 19.34 0.30 6.58
N SER A 312 19.70 -0.99 6.60
CA SER A 312 19.91 -1.71 5.34
C SER A 312 18.59 -1.82 4.58
N ILE A 313 18.61 -1.43 3.31
CA ILE A 313 17.46 -1.57 2.42
C ILE A 313 17.66 -2.79 1.51
N GLU A 314 16.56 -3.48 1.21
CA GLU A 314 16.46 -4.43 0.11
C GLU A 314 15.59 -3.82 -0.99
N THR A 315 15.95 -4.06 -2.25
CA THR A 315 15.25 -3.49 -3.39
C THR A 315 14.77 -4.59 -4.34
N TYR A 316 13.59 -4.38 -4.92
CA TYR A 316 13.05 -5.23 -5.97
C TYR A 316 12.45 -4.39 -7.08
N ILE A 317 12.67 -4.83 -8.32
CA ILE A 317 12.10 -4.20 -9.50
C ILE A 317 11.10 -5.15 -10.13
N LEU A 318 9.85 -4.71 -10.20
CA LEU A 318 8.84 -5.40 -10.98
C LEU A 318 9.04 -5.05 -12.45
N GLN A 319 9.61 -6.00 -13.19
CA GLN A 319 9.86 -5.86 -14.63
C GLN A 319 8.56 -5.56 -15.38
N GLU A 320 8.65 -4.75 -16.42
CA GLU A 320 7.51 -4.38 -17.27
C GLU A 320 6.32 -3.76 -16.53
N ALA A 321 6.48 -3.23 -15.32
CA ALA A 321 5.41 -2.56 -14.58
C ALA A 321 5.63 -1.04 -14.48
N GLY A 322 4.54 -0.29 -14.51
CA GLY A 322 4.48 1.13 -14.20
C GLY A 322 4.27 1.38 -12.70
N HIS A 323 3.74 2.57 -12.37
CA HIS A 323 3.52 3.01 -10.99
C HIS A 323 2.48 2.17 -10.24
N SER A 324 1.31 1.88 -10.86
CA SER A 324 0.23 1.09 -10.24
C SER A 324 0.57 -0.40 -10.23
N ILE A 325 1.60 -0.79 -9.49
CA ILE A 325 2.22 -2.12 -9.54
C ILE A 325 1.25 -3.27 -9.22
N ASN A 326 0.19 -3.02 -8.45
CA ASN A 326 -0.83 -4.03 -8.14
C ASN A 326 -1.72 -4.38 -9.32
N LEU A 327 -1.75 -3.51 -10.33
CA LEU A 327 -2.69 -3.58 -11.46
C LEU A 327 -2.01 -4.04 -12.75
N HIS A 328 -0.75 -4.46 -12.69
CA HIS A 328 -0.01 -5.08 -13.78
C HIS A 328 -0.15 -6.60 -13.74
N LEU A 329 -0.16 -7.27 -14.91
CA LEU A 329 -0.44 -8.71 -15.03
C LEU A 329 0.51 -9.60 -14.21
N ASN A 330 1.72 -9.12 -13.95
CA ASN A 330 2.75 -9.80 -13.18
C ASN A 330 2.84 -9.35 -11.71
N SER A 331 1.84 -8.64 -11.18
CA SER A 331 1.82 -8.10 -9.80
C SER A 331 2.14 -9.14 -8.72
N ARG A 332 1.69 -10.39 -8.91
CA ARG A 332 1.97 -11.52 -7.99
C ARG A 332 3.47 -11.76 -7.75
N ASN A 333 4.33 -11.38 -8.68
CA ASN A 333 5.79 -11.52 -8.49
C ASN A 333 6.27 -10.66 -7.32
N TRP A 334 5.81 -9.40 -7.22
CA TRP A 334 6.21 -8.56 -6.10
C TRP A 334 5.48 -8.95 -4.81
N TYR A 335 4.24 -9.47 -4.90
CA TYR A 335 3.52 -10.03 -3.74
C TYR A 335 4.29 -11.18 -3.09
N GLN A 336 4.91 -12.05 -3.92
CA GLN A 336 5.78 -13.12 -3.48
C GLN A 336 7.00 -12.58 -2.73
N ILE A 337 7.69 -11.58 -3.29
CA ILE A 337 8.86 -10.94 -2.66
C ILE A 337 8.49 -10.34 -1.31
N ALA A 338 7.35 -9.62 -1.22
CA ALA A 338 6.86 -9.05 0.03
C ALA A 338 6.58 -10.13 1.10
N SER A 339 6.00 -11.26 0.70
CA SER A 339 5.73 -12.40 1.58
C SER A 339 7.02 -13.05 2.08
N ASP A 340 7.97 -13.30 1.19
CA ASP A 340 9.24 -13.95 1.52
C ASP A 340 10.11 -13.05 2.40
N TRP A 341 10.16 -11.76 2.09
CA TRP A 341 10.82 -10.75 2.92
C TRP A 341 10.21 -10.70 4.31
N THR A 342 8.88 -10.71 4.42
CA THR A 342 8.19 -10.76 5.71
C THR A 342 8.60 -11.99 6.53
N GLN A 343 8.65 -13.17 5.91
CA GLN A 343 9.07 -14.40 6.59
C GLN A 343 10.54 -14.36 7.01
N LYS A 344 11.43 -13.83 6.16
CA LYS A 344 12.85 -13.68 6.44
C LYS A 344 13.12 -12.90 7.74
N TYR A 345 12.38 -11.83 7.99
CA TYR A 345 12.62 -10.94 9.14
C TYR A 345 11.75 -11.21 10.37
N PHE A 346 10.53 -11.72 10.17
CA PHE A 346 9.53 -11.76 11.24
C PHE A 346 8.99 -13.17 11.53
N HIS A 347 9.48 -14.21 10.85
CA HIS A 347 9.14 -15.57 11.24
C HIS A 347 9.75 -15.88 12.61
N THR A 348 8.89 -16.11 13.60
CA THR A 348 9.29 -16.73 14.87
C THR A 348 9.81 -18.12 14.56
N LYS A 349 11.10 -18.38 14.81
CA LYS A 349 11.60 -19.75 14.96
C LYS A 349 10.85 -20.36 16.14
N HIS A 350 9.73 -21.03 15.88
CA HIS A 350 9.15 -21.93 16.84
C HIS A 350 10.09 -23.14 16.93
N GLU A 351 10.80 -23.22 18.06
CA GLU A 351 11.30 -24.43 18.72
C GLU A 351 12.02 -25.46 17.83
N LEU A 352 13.36 -25.48 17.94
CA LEU A 352 14.12 -26.73 17.89
C LEU A 352 14.04 -27.42 19.25
#